data_AF-A0A9D9C4F9-F1
#
_entry.id   AF-A0A9D9C4F9-F1
#
_cell.length_a   1.000
_cell.length_b   1.000
_cell.length_c   1.000
_cell.angle_alpha   90.00
_cell.angle_beta   90.00
_cell.angle_gamma   90.00
#
_symmetry.space_group_name_H-M   'P 1'
#
loop_
_entity.id
_entity.type
_entity.pdbx_description
1 polymer ?
#
loop_
_entity_poly.entity_id
_entity_poly.type
_entity_poly.pdbx_seq_one_letter_code
_entity_poly.pdbx_strand_id
1 'polypeptide(L)'
;MWLTNSSIGRKVIMSVSGIALILFLTFHACMNVVAIFSTEAYNTICEMLGANWYAVAATAALGALVVVHIVYAFILTLQNRKARGASRYAVACNPDKVEWSSKN
;
A
#
# COMPACT_ATOMS: atom_id res chain seq x y z
N MET A 1 -22.22 7.56 -3.84
CA MET A 1 -21.81 6.31 -4.51
C MET A 1 -21.40 5.23 -3.49
N TRP A 2 -21.75 3.96 -3.76
CA TRP A 2 -21.48 2.81 -2.87
C TRP A 2 -20.00 2.63 -2.54
N LEU A 3 -19.11 2.94 -3.49
CA LEU A 3 -17.66 2.74 -3.36
C LEU A 3 -17.05 3.57 -2.20
N THR A 4 -17.54 4.78 -1.95
CA THR A 4 -17.01 5.67 -0.90
C THR A 4 -17.84 5.66 0.38
N ASN A 5 -19.15 5.40 0.28
CA ASN A 5 -20.07 5.51 1.41
C ASN A 5 -20.28 4.19 2.17
N SER A 6 -20.07 3.04 1.53
CA SER A 6 -20.23 1.73 2.19
C SER A 6 -18.94 1.24 2.87
N SER A 7 -19.09 0.42 3.91
CA SER A 7 -17.95 -0.23 4.59
C SER A 7 -17.18 -1.16 3.65
N ILE A 8 -17.88 -1.85 2.75
CA ILE A 8 -17.29 -2.76 1.76
C ILE A 8 -16.48 -1.97 0.73
N GLY A 9 -17.05 -0.89 0.18
CA GLY A 9 -16.37 -0.06 -0.81
C GLY A 9 -15.05 0.52 -0.29
N ARG A 10 -15.03 1.01 0.96
CA ARG A 10 -13.79 1.50 1.59
C ARG A 10 -12.72 0.41 1.75
N LYS A 11 -13.12 -0.83 2.06
CA LYS A 11 -12.18 -1.97 2.12
C LYS A 11 -11.63 -2.32 0.74
N VAL A 12 -12.45 -2.26 -0.31
CA VAL A 12 -12.00 -2.48 -1.70
C VAL A 12 -10.99 -1.42 -2.12
N ILE A 13 -11.25 -0.13 -1.85
CA ILE A 13 -10.27 0.95 -2.12
C ILE A 13 -8.95 0.67 -1.39
N MET A 14 -9.02 0.29 -0.12
CA MET A 14 -7.85 0.01 0.72
C MET A 14 -7.03 -1.18 0.19
N SER A 15 -7.67 -2.30 -0.17
CA SER A 15 -6.99 -3.51 -0.64
C SER A 15 -6.40 -3.34 -2.04
N VAL A 16 -7.16 -2.75 -2.96
CA VAL A 16 -6.72 -2.54 -4.36
C VAL A 16 -5.54 -1.56 -4.40
N SER A 17 -5.61 -0.46 -3.65
CA SER A 17 -4.46 0.46 -3.55
C SER A 17 -3.26 -0.21 -2.88
N GLY A 18 -3.48 -1.01 -1.84
CA GLY A 18 -2.40 -1.74 -1.16
C GLY A 18 -1.68 -2.74 -2.05
N ILE A 19 -2.40 -3.57 -2.79
CA ILE A 19 -1.76 -4.56 -3.68
C ILE A 19 -1.00 -3.87 -4.82
N ALA A 20 -1.54 -2.78 -5.37
CA ALA A 20 -0.84 -1.99 -6.39
C ALA A 20 0.47 -1.39 -5.86
N LEU A 21 0.49 -0.88 -4.62
CA LEU A 21 1.71 -0.37 -3.99
C LEU A 21 2.73 -1.46 -3.66
N ILE A 22 2.27 -2.66 -3.26
CA ILE A 22 3.17 -3.82 -3.04
C ILE A 22 3.83 -4.25 -4.35
N LEU A 23 3.06 -4.33 -5.44
CA LEU A 23 3.60 -4.65 -6.76
C LEU A 23 4.61 -3.59 -7.22
N PHE A 24 4.29 -2.31 -7.04
CA PHE A 24 5.23 -1.22 -7.31
C PHE A 24 6.51 -1.36 -6.50
N LEU A 25 6.42 -1.57 -5.19
CA LEU A 25 7.59 -1.67 -4.32
C LEU A 25 8.45 -2.88 -4.67
N THR A 26 7.83 -4.01 -5.00
CA THR A 26 8.53 -5.23 -5.45
C THR A 26 9.28 -4.96 -6.74
N PHE A 27 8.61 -4.39 -7.75
CA PHE A 27 9.24 -4.00 -9.01
C PHE A 27 10.38 -3.00 -8.79
N HIS A 28 10.14 -1.98 -7.97
CA HIS A 28 11.14 -0.98 -7.61
C HIS A 28 12.38 -1.60 -6.96
N ALA A 29 12.18 -2.49 -5.98
CA ALA A 29 13.28 -3.19 -5.33
C ALA A 29 14.07 -4.07 -6.31
N CYS A 30 13.39 -4.85 -7.15
CA CYS A 30 14.03 -5.70 -8.16
C CYS A 30 14.93 -4.90 -9.11
N MET A 31 14.46 -3.74 -9.59
CA MET A 31 15.27 -2.88 -10.47
C MET A 31 16.43 -2.23 -9.74
N ASN A 32 16.27 -1.83 -8.48
CA ASN A 32 17.38 -1.27 -7.70
C ASN A 32 18.45 -2.33 -7.37
N VAL A 33 18.07 -3.59 -7.21
CA VAL A 33 19.04 -4.69 -7.04
C VAL A 33 19.96 -4.80 -8.26
N VAL A 34 19.48 -4.49 -9.47
CA VAL A 34 20.33 -4.47 -10.69
C VAL A 34 21.52 -3.52 -10.54
N ALA A 35 21.37 -2.40 -9.81
CA ALA A 35 22.46 -1.45 -9.58
C ALA A 35 23.66 -2.05 -8.84
N ILE A 36 23.46 -3.13 -8.06
CA ILE A 36 24.52 -3.84 -7.35
C ILE A 36 25.38 -4.66 -8.32
N PHE A 37 24.79 -5.15 -9.41
CA PHE A 37 25.46 -6.05 -10.36
C PHE A 37 25.99 -5.34 -11.61
N SER A 38 25.27 -4.33 -12.11
CA SER A 38 25.67 -3.60 -13.31
C SER A 38 25.07 -2.19 -13.35
N THR A 39 25.96 -1.20 -13.40
CA THR A 39 25.59 0.21 -13.60
C THR A 39 25.01 0.44 -14.99
N GLU A 40 25.52 -0.22 -16.02
CA GLU A 40 25.01 -0.09 -17.39
C GLU A 40 23.56 -0.59 -17.50
N ALA A 41 23.29 -1.79 -16.97
CA ALA A 41 21.94 -2.35 -16.99
C ALA A 41 20.95 -1.49 -16.17
N TYR A 42 21.38 -0.96 -15.03
CA TYR A 42 20.57 -0.04 -14.23
C TYR A 42 20.27 1.26 -14.99
N ASN A 43 21.27 1.86 -15.64
CA ASN A 43 21.09 3.08 -16.42
C ASN A 43 20.12 2.87 -17.59
N THR A 44 20.18 1.74 -18.30
CA THR A 44 19.21 1.40 -19.35
C THR A 44 17.78 1.36 -18.81
N ILE A 45 17.58 0.75 -17.63
CA ILE A 45 16.27 0.73 -16.96
C ILE A 45 15.81 2.16 -16.63
N CYS A 46 16.70 2.98 -16.06
CA CYS A 46 16.42 4.38 -15.74
C CYS A 46 16.06 5.22 -16.97
N GLU A 47 16.77 5.04 -18.09
CA GLU A 47 16.46 5.73 -19.34
C GLU A 47 15.09 5.33 -19.88
N MET A 48 14.76 4.04 -19.90
CA MET A 48 13.43 3.58 -20.34
C MET A 48 12.30 4.17 -19.50
N LEU A 49 12.49 4.23 -18.17
CA LEU A 49 11.50 4.76 -17.22
C LEU A 49 11.52 6.29 -17.09
N GLY A 50 12.59 6.97 -17.51
CA GLY A 50 12.74 8.42 -17.36
C GLY A 50 12.50 9.22 -18.63
N ALA A 51 12.70 8.61 -19.81
CA ALA A 51 12.74 9.34 -21.08
C ALA A 51 11.37 9.67 -21.69
N ASN A 52 10.28 9.13 -21.13
CA ASN A 52 8.98 9.14 -21.80
C ASN A 52 7.88 9.85 -21.00
N TRP A 53 6.99 10.57 -21.70
CA TRP A 53 5.88 11.32 -21.09
C TRP A 53 4.94 10.42 -20.26
N TYR A 54 4.71 9.18 -20.72
CA TYR A 54 3.86 8.23 -20.01
C TYR A 54 4.45 7.80 -18.67
N ALA A 55 5.78 7.84 -18.53
CA ALA A 55 6.44 7.49 -17.28
C ALA A 55 6.35 8.62 -16.24
N VAL A 56 6.39 9.87 -16.69
CA VAL A 56 6.05 11.03 -15.86
C VAL A 56 4.58 10.95 -15.39
N ALA A 57 3.67 10.63 -16.30
CA ALA A 57 2.26 10.44 -15.97
C ALA A 57 2.05 9.27 -14.98
N ALA A 58 2.74 8.15 -15.17
CA ALA A 58 2.71 7.01 -14.26
C ALA A 58 3.27 7.38 -12.87
N THR A 59 4.32 8.19 -12.81
CA THR A 59 4.89 8.69 -11.54
C THR A 59 3.88 9.56 -10.79
N ALA A 60 3.21 10.48 -11.50
CA ALA A 60 2.16 11.31 -10.91
C ALA A 60 0.96 10.47 -10.42
N ALA A 61 0.53 9.48 -11.22
CA ALA A 61 -0.54 8.56 -10.86
C ALA A 61 -0.19 7.70 -9.64
N LEU A 62 1.04 7.21 -9.56
CA LEU A 62 1.54 6.48 -8.39
C LEU A 62 1.58 7.37 -7.14
N GLY A 63 2.03 8.63 -7.27
CA GLY A 63 1.98 9.60 -6.19
C GLY A 63 0.56 9.81 -5.67
N ALA A 64 -0.42 9.96 -6.57
CA ALA A 64 -1.83 10.04 -6.21
C ALA A 64 -2.33 8.76 -5.52
N LEU A 65 -1.93 7.58 -6.01
CA LEU A 65 -2.29 6.29 -5.42
C LEU A 65 -1.77 6.15 -3.98
N VAL A 66 -0.53 6.57 -3.72
CA VAL A 66 0.05 6.61 -2.37
C VAL A 66 -0.76 7.52 -1.46
N VAL A 67 -1.09 8.73 -1.90
CA VAL A 67 -1.90 9.68 -1.12
C VAL A 67 -3.27 9.09 -0.79
N VAL A 68 -3.96 8.52 -1.79
CA VAL A 68 -5.26 7.87 -1.59
C VAL A 68 -5.17 6.74 -0.57
N HIS A 69 -4.17 5.87 -0.69
CA HIS A 69 -3.96 4.75 0.21
C HIS A 69 -3.76 5.21 1.67
N ILE A 70 -2.88 6.19 1.88
CA ILE A 70 -2.54 6.74 3.20
C ILE A 70 -3.76 7.41 3.82
N VAL A 71 -4.46 8.27 3.07
CA VAL A 71 -5.66 8.98 3.56
C VAL A 71 -6.74 7.99 3.98
N TYR A 72 -7.02 6.97 3.16
CA TYR A 72 -7.99 5.93 3.51
C TYR A 72 -7.56 5.09 4.69
N ALA A 73 -6.27 4.78 4.84
CA ALA A 73 -5.74 4.07 5.99
C ALA A 73 -6.00 4.85 7.29
N PHE A 74 -5.77 6.17 7.30
CA PHE A 74 -6.07 7.02 8.46
C PHE A 74 -7.57 7.09 8.75
N ILE A 75 -8.40 7.33 7.73
CA ILE A 75 -9.86 7.40 7.89
C ILE A 75 -10.39 6.10 8.50
N LEU A 76 -10.01 4.94 7.94
CA LEU A 76 -10.45 3.64 8.42
C LEU A 76 -9.93 3.35 9.82
N THR A 77 -8.68 3.69 10.12
CA THR A 77 -8.11 3.53 11.46
C THR A 77 -8.90 4.31 12.50
N LEU A 78 -9.22 5.58 12.22
CA LEU A 78 -10.00 6.43 13.12
C LEU A 78 -11.45 5.94 13.26
N GLN A 79 -12.09 5.54 12.16
CA GLN A 79 -13.45 4.98 12.18
C GLN A 79 -13.52 3.68 12.98
N ASN A 80 -12.58 2.76 12.75
CA ASN A 80 -12.50 1.49 13.47
C ASN A 80 -12.19 1.68 14.96
N ARG A 81 -11.39 2.70 15.30
CA ARG A 81 -11.12 3.06 16.70
C ARG A 81 -12.37 3.62 17.38
N LYS A 82 -13.11 4.52 16.70
CA LYS A 82 -14.37 5.06 17.21
C LYS A 82 -15.43 3.97 17.40
N ALA A 83 -15.54 3.04 16.45
CA ALA A 83 -16.51 1.95 16.52
C ALA A 83 -16.22 0.93 17.65
N ARG A 84 -14.94 0.75 18.02
CA ARG A 84 -14.54 -0.12 19.16
C ARG A 84 -14.87 0.48 20.53
N GLY A 85 -14.98 1.80 20.66
CA GLY A 85 -15.27 2.46 21.94
C GLY A 85 -14.19 2.20 23.00
N ALA A 86 -14.58 2.07 24.27
CA ALA A 86 -13.65 1.86 25.40
C ALA A 86 -13.08 0.43 25.49
N SER A 87 -13.63 -0.52 24.72
CA SER A 87 -13.16 -1.91 24.71
C SER A 87 -12.03 -2.06 23.68
N ARG A 88 -10.80 -2.23 24.16
CA ARG A 88 -9.63 -2.42 23.27
C ARG A 88 -9.62 -3.82 22.65
N TYR A 89 -9.88 -4.84 23.46
CA TYR A 89 -10.11 -6.23 23.07
C TYR A 89 -11.06 -6.87 24.08
N ALA A 90 -12.06 -7.64 23.61
CA ALA A 90 -13.00 -8.36 24.47
C ALA A 90 -12.33 -9.50 25.26
N VAL A 91 -11.15 -9.95 24.80
CA VAL A 91 -10.35 -11.01 25.39
C VAL A 91 -8.91 -10.52 25.41
N ALA A 92 -8.35 -10.31 26.61
CA ALA A 92 -6.96 -9.90 26.82
C ALA A 92 -6.01 -11.11 26.97
N CYS A 93 -6.47 -12.33 26.70
CA CYS A 93 -5.59 -13.49 26.69
C CYS A 93 -4.81 -13.54 25.37
N ASN A 94 -3.56 -13.96 25.45
CA ASN A 94 -2.66 -14.10 24.31
C ASN A 94 -2.50 -15.61 24.05
N PRO A 95 -3.45 -16.26 23.35
CA PRO A 95 -3.45 -17.72 23.21
C PRO A 95 -2.14 -18.21 22.56
N ASP A 96 -1.57 -19.28 23.08
CA ASP A 96 -0.24 -19.78 22.64
C ASP A 96 -0.18 -20.17 21.16
N LYS A 97 -1.34 -20.34 20.51
CA LYS A 97 -1.49 -20.86 19.13
C LYS A 97 -1.83 -19.80 18.07
N VAL A 98 -1.85 -18.52 18.41
CA VAL A 98 -2.13 -17.47 17.40
C VAL A 98 -0.85 -17.03 16.67
N GLU A 99 -0.89 -17.15 15.34
CA GLU A 99 0.13 -16.62 14.44
C GLU A 99 0.36 -15.13 14.67
N TRP A 100 1.60 -14.66 14.55
CA TRP A 100 1.95 -13.25 14.81
C TRP A 100 1.13 -12.29 13.94
N SER A 101 0.84 -12.66 12.70
CA SER A 101 -0.01 -11.88 11.77
C SER A 101 -1.44 -11.65 12.29
N SER A 102 -1.94 -12.54 13.15
CA SER A 102 -3.28 -12.46 13.74
C SER A 102 -3.34 -11.68 15.06
N LYS A 103 -2.18 -11.24 15.58
CA LYS A 103 -2.07 -10.42 16.81
C LYS A 103 -2.14 -8.90 16.56
N ASN A 104 -2.43 -8.48 15.33
CA ASN A 104 -2.64 -7.08 14.93
C ASN A 104 -3.98 -6.52 15.46
#